data_AF-A0A495TJ92-F1
#
_entry.id   AF-A0A495TJ92-F1
#
_cell.length_a   1.000
_cell.length_b   1.000
_cell.length_c   1.000
_cell.angle_alpha   90.00
_cell.angle_beta   90.00
_cell.angle_gamma   90.00
#
_symmetry.space_group_name_H-M   'P 1'
#
loop_
_entity.id
_entity.type
_entity.pdbx_description
1 polymer ?
#
loop_
_entity_poly.entity_id
_entity_poly.type
_entity_poly.pdbx_seq_one_letter_code
_entity_poly.pdbx_strand_id
1 'polypeptide(L)' 'MTTARPGGDGAEREPTTRPRIPLICPRCGHEQQVVPGGPQRAVKVVHVGTGREACEPGDLARAPDDDGP' A
#
# COMPACT_ATOMS: atom_id res chain seq x y z
N MET A 1 7.53 44.21 -33.31
CA MET A 1 7.15 42.85 -33.79
C MET A 1 7.30 41.93 -32.61
N THR A 2 6.26 41.16 -32.33
CA THR A 2 6.01 40.35 -31.13
C THR A 2 7.05 39.25 -30.91
N THR A 3 7.40 38.97 -29.65
CA THR A 3 7.57 37.59 -29.18
C THR A 3 6.92 37.45 -27.81
N ALA A 4 5.74 36.85 -27.84
CA ALA A 4 4.99 36.37 -26.69
C ALA A 4 5.69 35.16 -26.03
N ARG A 5 5.48 35.03 -24.71
CA ARG A 5 5.86 33.90 -23.83
C ARG A 5 5.05 32.64 -24.17
N PRO A 6 5.50 31.40 -23.86
CA PRO A 6 5.29 30.80 -22.52
C PRO A 6 6.45 29.87 -22.09
N GLY A 7 6.70 29.60 -20.82
CA GLY A 7 5.88 28.74 -19.96
C GLY A 7 6.83 27.75 -19.27
N GLY A 8 6.93 27.82 -17.95
CA GLY A 8 6.58 26.65 -17.16
C GLY A 8 7.82 25.88 -16.72
N ASP A 9 8.60 26.47 -15.83
CA ASP A 9 9.52 25.75 -14.94
C ASP A 9 8.68 24.93 -13.94
N GLY A 10 7.90 23.99 -14.46
CA GLY A 10 7.42 22.85 -13.70
C GLY A 10 8.64 22.01 -13.42
N ALA A 11 9.43 22.44 -12.43
CA ALA A 11 10.38 21.58 -11.77
C ALA A 11 9.65 20.26 -11.51
N GLU A 12 10.02 19.26 -12.30
CA GLU A 12 9.60 17.89 -12.12
C GLU A 12 9.89 17.61 -10.66
N ARG A 13 8.83 17.61 -9.83
CA ARG A 13 8.93 17.11 -8.46
C ARG A 13 9.19 15.63 -8.66
N GLU A 14 10.47 15.29 -8.84
CA GLU A 14 10.96 13.94 -8.77
C GLU A 14 10.27 13.35 -7.54
N PRO A 15 9.45 12.29 -7.69
CA PRO A 15 8.84 11.67 -6.54
C PRO A 15 10.01 11.13 -5.74
N THR A 16 10.45 11.90 -4.74
CA THR A 16 11.38 11.47 -3.71
C THR A 16 10.74 10.23 -3.13
N THR A 17 11.13 9.08 -3.67
CA THR A 17 10.61 7.80 -3.28
C THR A 17 11.34 7.53 -1.98
N ARG A 18 10.87 8.18 -0.92
CA ARG A 18 11.26 7.84 0.44
C ARG A 18 11.11 6.32 0.52
N PRO A 19 12.15 5.59 0.94
CA PRO A 19 12.05 4.16 1.12
C PRO A 19 10.85 3.91 2.03
N ARG A 20 9.79 3.32 1.48
CA ARG A 20 8.61 2.97 2.25
C ARG A 20 8.97 1.72 3.01
N ILE A 21 8.84 1.77 4.34
CA ILE A 21 8.97 0.57 5.16
C ILE A 21 7.96 -0.45 4.63
N PRO A 22 8.38 -1.70 4.33
CA PRO A 22 7.46 -2.70 3.81
C PRO A 22 6.36 -2.95 4.85
N LEU A 23 5.12 -2.94 4.39
CA LEU A 23 3.99 -3.31 5.24
C LEU A 23 3.94 -4.83 5.30
N ILE A 24 3.94 -5.38 6.50
CA ILE A 24 3.89 -6.84 6.73
C ILE A 24 2.57 -7.16 7.43
N CYS A 25 1.85 -8.16 6.94
CA CYS A 25 0.64 -8.63 7.59
C CYS A 25 1.00 -9.25 8.96
N PRO A 26 0.47 -8.73 10.07
CA PRO A 26 0.77 -9.28 11.40
C PRO A 26 0.19 -10.68 11.63
N ARG A 27 -0.72 -11.15 10.76
CA ARG A 27 -1.38 -12.47 10.90
C ARG A 27 -0.68 -13.59 10.15
N CYS A 28 -0.13 -13.29 8.97
CA CYS A 28 0.47 -14.30 8.09
C CYS A 28 1.93 -14.02 7.71
N GLY A 29 2.49 -12.88 8.11
CA GLY A 29 3.88 -12.51 7.79
C GLY A 29 4.10 -12.10 6.32
N HIS A 30 3.08 -12.13 5.47
CA HIS A 30 3.21 -11.75 4.06
C HIS A 30 3.26 -10.24 3.86
N GLU A 31 3.99 -9.82 2.84
CA GLU A 31 4.05 -8.43 2.39
C GLU A 31 2.67 -7.93 1.94
N GLN A 32 2.39 -6.69 2.32
CA GLN A 32 1.17 -5.97 2.01
C GLN A 32 1.50 -4.68 1.25
N GLN A 33 0.53 -4.22 0.47
CA GLN A 33 0.59 -2.97 -0.24
C GLN A 33 -0.69 -2.17 -0.04
N VAL A 34 -0.52 -0.85 -0.05
CA VAL A 34 -1.62 0.11 -0.07
C VAL A 34 -2.03 0.35 -1.51
N VAL A 35 -3.31 0.16 -1.82
CA VAL A 35 -3.87 0.38 -3.15
C VAL A 35 -5.04 1.37 -3.09
N PRO A 36 -5.33 2.10 -4.18
CA PRO A 36 -6.56 2.87 -4.29
C PRO A 36 -7.77 1.98 -4.05
N GLY A 37 -8.71 2.47 -3.25
CA GLY A 37 -9.95 1.77 -2.95
C GLY A 37 -11.12 2.21 -3.83
N GLY A 38 -12.33 2.05 -3.30
CA GLY A 38 -13.58 2.37 -3.97
C GLY A 38 -14.41 3.42 -3.21
N PRO A 39 -15.70 3.61 -3.55
CA PRO A 39 -16.52 4.68 -2.99
C PRO A 39 -16.70 4.60 -1.46
N GLN A 40 -16.58 3.40 -0.87
CA GLN A 40 -16.72 3.20 0.57
C GLN A 40 -15.42 3.45 1.35
N ARG A 41 -14.26 3.29 0.69
CA ARG A 41 -12.93 3.44 1.30
C ARG A 41 -11.96 3.92 0.23
N ALA A 42 -11.40 5.11 0.39
CA ALA A 42 -10.47 5.70 -0.58
C ALA A 42 -9.19 4.86 -0.78
N VAL A 43 -8.84 4.03 0.21
CA VAL A 43 -7.64 3.23 0.23
C VAL A 43 -7.96 1.85 0.82
N LYS A 44 -7.26 0.82 0.32
CA LYS A 44 -7.29 -0.55 0.85
C LYS A 44 -5.88 -1.08 1.04
N VAL A 45 -5.73 -2.06 1.93
CA VAL A 45 -4.47 -2.77 2.16
C VAL A 45 -4.68 -4.22 1.74
N VAL A 46 -3.86 -4.68 0.81
CA VAL A 46 -3.96 -6.03 0.22
C VAL A 46 -2.62 -6.74 0.29
N HIS A 47 -2.63 -8.07 0.32
CA HIS A 47 -1.39 -8.84 0.19
C HIS A 47 -0.83 -8.71 -1.24
N VAL A 48 0.48 -8.53 -1.37
CA VAL A 48 1.14 -8.33 -2.67
C VAL A 48 0.95 -9.55 -3.59
N GLY A 49 1.00 -10.76 -3.02
CA GLY A 49 0.88 -12.00 -3.80
C GLY A 49 -0.54 -12.37 -4.23
N THR A 50 -1.57 -11.98 -3.48
CA THR A 50 -2.96 -12.42 -3.73
C THR A 50 -3.91 -11.30 -4.13
N GLY A 51 -3.54 -10.03 -3.90
CA GLY A 51 -4.42 -8.88 -4.11
C GLY A 51 -5.64 -8.86 -3.18
N ARG A 52 -5.69 -9.73 -2.16
CA ARG A 52 -6.81 -9.85 -1.22
C ARG A 52 -6.49 -9.16 0.11
N GLU A 53 -7.51 -8.56 0.71
CA GLU A 53 -7.44 -7.94 2.05
C GLU A 53 -7.37 -9.02 3.15
N ALA A 54 -8.00 -10.18 2.90
CA ALA A 54 -8.00 -11.32 3.82
C ALA A 54 -6.73 -12.18 3.64
N CYS A 55 -6.27 -12.78 4.73
CA CYS A 55 -5.29 -13.85 4.68
C CYS A 55 -5.97 -15.12 4.16
N GLU A 56 -5.24 -15.94 3.41
CA GLU A 56 -5.75 -17.27 3.09
C GLU A 56 -5.78 -18.12 4.37
N PRO A 57 -6.73 -19.05 4.51
CA PRO A 57 -6.87 -19.86 5.72
C PRO A 57 -5.61 -20.66 6.07
N GLY A 58 -4.82 -21.06 5.08
CA GLY A 58 -3.56 -21.79 5.27
C GLY A 58 -2.39 -20.92 5.70
N ASP A 59 -2.49 -19.59 5.54
CA ASP A 59 -1.43 -18.62 5.85
C ASP A 59 -1.64 -17.96 7.21
N LEU A 60 -2.80 -18.14 7.84
CA LEU A 60 -2.99 -17.71 9.21
C LEU A 60 -2.01 -18.48 10.08
N ALA A 61 -0.99 -17.77 10.61
CA ALA A 61 -0.16 -18.33 11.66
C ALA A 61 -1.12 -18.84 12.73
N ARG A 62 -1.01 -20.13 13.07
CA ARG A 62 -1.85 -20.77 14.08
C ARG A 62 -1.99 -19.79 15.23
N ALA A 63 -3.21 -19.33 15.49
CA ALA A 63 -3.45 -18.44 16.60
C ALA A 63 -2.75 -19.06 17.83
N PRO A 64 -2.00 -18.29 18.64
CA PRO A 64 -1.67 -18.81 19.95
C PRO A 64 -3.00 -19.25 20.54
N ASP A 65 -3.11 -20.53 20.91
CA ASP A 65 -4.21 -21.01 21.72
C ASP A 65 -4.36 -19.97 22.83
N ASP A 66 -5.52 -19.32 22.87
CA ASP A 66 -5.92 -18.46 23.97
C ASP A 66 -6.11 -19.40 25.15
N ASP A 67 -5.00 -19.82 25.76
CA ASP A 67 -4.94 -20.49 27.06
C ASP A 67 -5.24 -19.41 28.10
N GLY A 68 -6.50 -19.00 28.12
CA GLY A 68 -7.05 -18.15 29.15
C GLY A 68 -7.15 -18.93 30.47
N PRO A 69 -6.86 -18.30 31.62
CA PRO A 69 -6.90 -18.95 32.93
C PRO A 69 -8.31 -19.34 33.38
#